data_AF-A0A5T1A3G6-F1
#
_entry.id   AF-A0A5T1A3G6-F1
#
_cell.length_a   1.000
_cell.length_b   1.000
_cell.length_c   1.000
_cell.angle_alpha   90.00
_cell.angle_beta   90.00
_cell.angle_gamma   90.00
#
_symmetry.space_group_name_H-M   'P 1'
#
loop_
_entity.id
_entity.type
_entity.pdbx_description
1 polymer ?
#
loop_
_entity_poly.entity_id
_entity_poly.type
_entity_poly.pdbx_seq_one_letter_code
_entity_poly.pdbx_strand_id
1 'polypeptide(L)' 'MRILFTGFDPFGGEKINPAGEAVKMMKNEIQGAEILKLEVPTVFEKAGEVLKKAVEQYRPDAVV' A
#
# COMPACT_ATOMS: atom_id res chain seq x y z
N MET A 1 -5.45 -4.22 15.75
CA MET A 1 -4.99 -4.89 14.53
C MET A 1 -4.44 -3.83 13.59
N ARG A 2 -3.33 -4.09 12.92
CA ARG A 2 -2.72 -3.22 11.90
C ARG A 2 -2.79 -3.90 10.56
N ILE A 3 -3.39 -3.25 9.57
CA ILE A 3 -3.46 -3.76 8.20
C ILE A 3 -2.68 -2.81 7.29
N LEU A 4 -1.76 -3.35 6.48
CA LEU A 4 -1.04 -2.61 5.46
C LEU A 4 -1.76 -2.75 4.11
N PHE A 5 -2.43 -1.70 3.67
CA PHE A 5 -3.02 -1.60 2.35
C PHE A 5 -2.01 -1.05 1.34
N THR A 6 -1.89 -1.72 0.21
CA THR A 6 -0.96 -1.39 -0.86
C THR A 6 -1.70 -0.98 -2.13
N GLY A 7 -1.15 0.00 -2.83
CA GLY A 7 -1.63 0.40 -4.15
C GLY A 7 -0.44 0.72 -5.04
N PHE A 8 -0.57 0.52 -6.35
CA PHE A 8 0.49 0.82 -7.29
C PHE A 8 0.50 2.29 -7.71
N ASP A 9 1.66 2.83 -8.06
CA ASP A 9 1.78 4.08 -8.81
C ASP A 9 1.20 3.95 -10.24
N PRO A 10 0.99 5.05 -10.98
CA PRO A 10 0.54 5.00 -12.36
C PRO A 10 1.56 4.33 -13.29
N PHE A 11 1.07 3.61 -14.30
CA PHE A 11 1.90 2.92 -15.30
C PHE A 11 1.26 2.98 -16.69
N GLY A 12 2.01 2.61 -17.73
CA GLY A 12 1.47 2.54 -19.10
C GLY A 12 1.11 3.89 -19.73
N GLY A 13 1.64 5.00 -19.20
CA GLY A 13 1.31 6.36 -19.66
C GLY A 13 0.08 6.96 -18.98
N GLU A 14 -0.58 6.22 -18.10
CA GLU A 14 -1.70 6.71 -17.31
C GLU A 14 -1.24 7.71 -16.24
N LYS A 15 -2.11 8.66 -15.92
CA LYS A 15 -1.85 9.69 -14.89
C LYS A 15 -2.20 9.24 -13.48
N ILE A 16 -3.08 8.25 -13.37
CA ILE A 16 -3.58 7.74 -12.10
C ILE A 16 -3.60 6.22 -12.13
N ASN A 17 -3.49 5.63 -10.94
CA ASN A 17 -3.79 4.24 -10.70
C ASN A 17 -4.96 4.17 -9.72
N PRO A 18 -6.14 3.64 -10.11
CA PRO A 18 -7.30 3.59 -9.23
C PRO A 18 -7.05 2.88 -7.90
N ALA A 19 -6.19 1.86 -7.88
CA ALA A 19 -5.83 1.17 -6.64
C ALA A 19 -5.02 2.06 -5.68
N GLY A 20 -4.03 2.79 -6.21
CA GLY A 20 -3.24 3.77 -5.44
C GLY A 20 -4.12 4.90 -4.88
N GLU A 21 -5.03 5.43 -5.69
CA GLU A 21 -5.96 6.47 -5.27
C GLU A 21 -6.96 5.98 -4.21
N ALA A 22 -7.49 4.77 -4.37
CA ALA A 22 -8.38 4.17 -3.38
C ALA A 22 -7.70 4.04 -2.01
N VAL A 23 -6.45 3.56 -1.96
CA VAL A 23 -5.67 3.42 -0.73
C VAL A 23 -5.41 4.77 -0.06
N LYS A 24 -5.07 5.81 -0.84
CA LYS A 24 -4.88 7.18 -0.33
C LYS A 24 -6.14 7.71 0.37
N MET A 25 -7.31 7.42 -0.20
CA MET A 25 -8.61 7.88 0.30
C MET A 25 -9.14 7.10 1.51
N MET A 26 -8.54 5.96 1.88
CA MET A 26 -9.02 5.18 3.02
C MET A 26 -8.94 5.98 4.32
N LYS A 27 -9.81 5.67 5.29
CA LYS A 27 -9.66 6.17 6.66
C LYS A 27 -8.43 5.54 7.30
N ASN A 28 -7.80 6.24 8.25
CA ASN A 28 -6.67 5.69 8.99
C ASN A 28 -7.09 4.63 10.02
N GLU A 29 -8.39 4.54 10.31
CA GLU A 29 -8.96 3.50 11.16
C GLU A 29 -10.29 3.02 10.58
N ILE A 30 -10.49 1.70 10.56
CA ILE A 30 -11.74 1.06 10.14
C ILE A 30 -12.07 -0.02 11.16
N GLN A 31 -13.21 0.12 11.85
CA GLN A 31 -13.68 -0.85 12.85
C GLN A 31 -12.63 -1.20 13.92
N GLY A 32 -11.85 -0.21 14.40
CA GLY A 32 -10.78 -0.42 15.39
C GLY A 32 -9.48 -1.02 14.84
N ALA A 33 -9.40 -1.27 13.53
CA ALA A 33 -8.16 -1.63 12.86
C ALA A 33 -7.45 -0.37 12.35
N GLU A 34 -6.17 -0.24 12.67
CA GLU A 34 -5.30 0.80 12.12
C GLU A 34 -4.95 0.43 10.67
N ILE A 35 -5.13 1.40 9.77
CA ILE A 35 -4.91 1.26 8.34
C ILE A 35 -3.62 1.99 7.96
N LEU A 36 -2.60 1.21 7.67
CA LEU A 36 -1.34 1.67 7.09
C LEU A 36 -1.48 1.67 5.57
N LYS A 37 -0.90 2.66 4.91
CA LYS A 37 -1.03 2.87 3.47
C LYS A 37 0.35 2.90 2.83
N LEU A 38 0.53 2.17 1.74
CA LEU A 38 1.78 2.13 1.00
C LEU A 38 1.51 2.19 -0.50
N GLU A 39 2.07 3.20 -1.16
CA GLU A 39 2.18 3.18 -2.62
C GLU A 39 3.46 2.41 -3.00
N VAL A 40 3.31 1.41 -3.88
CA VAL A 40 4.41 0.58 -4.39
C VAL A 40 4.68 0.93 -5.86
N PRO A 41 5.95 0.94 -6.29
CA PRO A 41 6.28 1.24 -7.68
C PRO A 41 5.86 0.09 -8.60
N THR A 42 5.38 0.41 -9.79
CA THR A 42 5.07 -0.56 -10.86
C THR A 42 6.34 -0.96 -11.59
N VAL A 43 7.34 -1.41 -10.82
CA VAL A 43 8.66 -1.83 -11.29
C VAL A 43 8.97 -3.18 -10.66
N PHE A 44 9.24 -4.18 -11.51
CA PHE A 44 9.65 -5.52 -11.07
C PHE A 44 10.82 -5.44 -10.08
N GLU A 45 10.83 -6.37 -9.12
CA GLU A 45 11.78 -6.46 -7.99
C GLU A 45 11.67 -5.30 -6.98
N LYS A 46 11.70 -4.04 -7.44
CA LYS A 46 11.59 -2.84 -6.60
C LYS A 46 10.30 -2.80 -5.80
N ALA A 47 9.18 -3.24 -6.39
CA ALA A 47 7.91 -3.36 -5.68
C ALA A 47 8.03 -4.28 -4.44
N GLY A 48 8.69 -5.43 -4.61
CA GLY A 48 8.91 -6.41 -3.56
C GLY A 48 9.86 -5.90 -2.47
N GLU A 49 10.91 -5.18 -2.85
CA GLU A 49 11.84 -4.57 -1.88
C GLU A 49 11.15 -3.52 -0.99
N VAL A 50 10.34 -2.65 -1.60
CA VAL A 50 9.57 -1.62 -0.87
C VAL A 50 8.58 -2.27 0.08
N LEU A 51 7.83 -3.27 -0.40
CA LEU A 51 6.87 -3.99 0.42
C LEU A 51 7.54 -4.72 1.59
N LYS A 52 8.66 -5.41 1.33
CA LYS A 52 9.40 -6.13 2.37
C LYS A 52 9.88 -5.19 3.47
N LYS A 53 10.46 -4.04 3.12
CA LYS A 53 10.87 -3.01 4.08
C LYS A 53 9.69 -2.50 4.91
N ALA A 54 8.55 -2.25 4.29
CA ALA A 54 7.35 -1.80 4.98
C ALA A 54 6.82 -2.86 5.96
N VAL A 55 6.78 -4.14 5.56
CA VAL A 55 6.36 -5.24 6.45
C VAL A 55 7.31 -5.38 7.65
N GLU A 56 8.62 -5.28 7.43
CA GLU A 56 9.63 -5.34 8.50
C GLU A 56 9.51 -4.16 9.48
N GLN A 57 9.28 -2.95 8.96
CA GLN A 57 9.14 -1.72 9.73
C GLN A 57 7.85 -1.69 10.54
N TYR A 58 6.71 -1.94 9.88
CA TYR A 58 5.40 -1.73 10.49
C TYR A 58 4.88 -2.96 11.23
N ARG A 59 5.38 -4.16 10.92
CA ARG A 59 4.90 -5.44 11.48
C ARG A 59 3.36 -5.52 11.48
N PRO A 60 2.72 -5.41 10.29
CA PRO A 60 1.27 -5.49 10.19
C PRO A 60 0.79 -6.93 10.44
N ASP A 61 -0.45 -7.07 10.88
CA ASP A 61 -1.11 -8.36 11.05
C ASP A 61 -1.58 -8.95 9.71
N ALA A 62 -1.84 -8.09 8.72
CA ALA A 62 -2.23 -8.46 7.36
C ALA A 62 -1.74 -7.44 6.31
N VAL A 63 -1.58 -7.90 5.07
CA VAL A 63 -1.25 -7.07 3.89
C VAL A 63 -2.33 -7.28 2.84
N VAL A 64 -2.82 -6.18 2.25
CA VAL A 64 -3.87 -6.16 1.21
C VAL A 64 -3.39 -5.38 0.00
#